data_AF-A0A943EGT0-F1
#
_entry.id   AF-A0A943EGT0-F1
#
_cell.length_a   1.000
_cell.length_b   1.000
_cell.length_c   1.000
_cell.angle_alpha   90.00
_cell.angle_beta   90.00
_cell.angle_gamma   90.00
#
_symmetry.space_group_name_H-M   'P 1'
#
loop_
_entity.id
_entity.type
_entity.pdbx_description
1 polymer ?
#
loop_
_entity_poly.entity_id
_entity_poly.type
_entity_poly.pdbx_seq_one_letter_code
_entity_poly.pdbx_strand_id
1 'polypeptide(L)'
;MKAFSAALALCIPLMVMLLGMMMRRMQTGPSQWIGYRTRRSMQSEQAWAFAQRTAGRLWIIAGAAMLGVSAVLCVLLYQWMETAVLYFVLAQAALTLGTVPLTERALKRKFGSV
;
A
#
# COMPACT_ATOMS: atom_id res chain seq x y z
N MET A 1 -10.87 24.11 8.48
CA MET A 1 -10.68 23.02 7.49
C MET A 1 -9.97 21.80 8.10
N LYS A 2 -9.53 21.88 9.37
CA LYS A 2 -8.95 20.79 10.20
C LYS A 2 -9.65 19.42 10.13
N ALA A 3 -10.98 19.36 10.25
CA ALA A 3 -11.73 18.10 10.20
C ALA A 3 -11.61 17.40 8.83
N PHE A 4 -11.64 18.19 7.75
CA PHE A 4 -11.42 17.67 6.39
C PHE A 4 -9.98 17.17 6.21
N SER A 5 -8.97 17.90 6.72
CA SER A 5 -7.56 17.46 6.72
C SER A 5 -7.36 16.15 7.50
N ALA A 6 -8.00 16.01 8.66
CA ALA A 6 -7.97 14.77 9.44
C ALA A 6 -8.65 13.61 8.69
N ALA A 7 -9.79 13.87 8.05
CA ALA A 7 -10.46 12.86 7.21
C ALA A 7 -9.56 12.39 6.07
N LEU A 8 -8.90 13.31 5.35
CA LEU A 8 -7.94 12.97 4.30
C LEU A 8 -6.77 12.11 4.82
N ALA A 9 -6.23 12.44 6.00
CA ALA A 9 -5.15 11.67 6.62
C ALA A 9 -5.55 10.23 6.95
N LEU A 10 -6.84 9.95 7.18
CA LEU A 10 -7.36 8.60 7.45
C LEU A 10 -7.85 7.88 6.19
N CYS A 11 -8.30 8.60 5.17
CA CYS A 11 -8.78 8.03 3.91
C CYS A 11 -7.69 7.28 3.14
N ILE A 12 -6.46 7.83 3.06
CA ILE A 12 -5.35 7.20 2.33
C ILE A 12 -5.01 5.80 2.88
N PRO A 13 -4.74 5.61 4.18
CA PRO A 13 -4.39 4.28 4.71
C PRO A 13 -5.55 3.29 4.58
N LEU A 14 -6.81 3.75 4.67
CA LEU A 14 -7.98 2.93 4.35
C LEU A 14 -7.97 2.46 2.89
N MET A 15 -7.71 3.37 1.94
CA MET A 15 -7.62 3.03 0.52
C MET A 15 -6.47 2.04 0.25
N VAL A 16 -5.30 2.24 0.83
CA VAL A 16 -4.17 1.31 0.72
C VAL A 16 -4.57 -0.08 1.22
N MET A 17 -5.26 -0.16 2.36
CA MET A 17 -5.74 -1.42 2.93
C MET A 17 -6.80 -2.10 2.04
N LEU A 18 -7.79 -1.35 1.54
CA LEU A 18 -8.83 -1.84 0.63
C LEU A 18 -8.24 -2.36 -0.67
N LEU A 19 -7.31 -1.61 -1.28
CA LEU A 19 -6.60 -2.03 -2.47
C LEU A 19 -5.76 -3.28 -2.19
N GLY A 20 -5.06 -3.34 -1.05
CA GLY A 20 -4.31 -4.54 -0.64
C GLY A 20 -5.20 -5.79 -0.51
N MET A 21 -6.41 -5.65 0.05
CA MET A 21 -7.40 -6.73 0.11
C MET A 21 -7.91 -7.13 -1.27
N MET A 22 -8.21 -6.16 -2.12
CA MET A 22 -8.62 -6.41 -3.51
C MET A 22 -7.53 -7.15 -4.26
N MET A 23 -6.26 -6.72 -4.16
CA MET A 23 -5.12 -7.39 -4.76
C MET A 23 -5.04 -8.85 -4.28
N ARG A 24 -5.14 -9.08 -2.97
CA ARG A 24 -5.07 -10.43 -2.41
C ARG A 24 -6.22 -11.35 -2.88
N ARG A 25 -7.42 -10.81 -3.10
CA ARG A 25 -8.60 -11.56 -3.55
C ARG A 25 -8.64 -11.76 -5.07
N MET A 26 -8.36 -10.72 -5.85
CA MET A 26 -8.37 -10.74 -7.30
C MET A 26 -6.99 -11.15 -7.84
N GLN A 27 -6.74 -12.45 -7.84
CA GLN A 27 -5.59 -13.07 -8.49
C GLN A 27 -5.96 -13.55 -9.90
N THR A 28 -6.69 -12.72 -10.66
CA THR A 28 -6.93 -12.98 -12.08
C THR A 28 -5.58 -13.11 -12.79
N GLY A 29 -5.54 -13.80 -13.95
CA GLY A 29 -4.32 -13.91 -14.74
C GLY A 29 -3.68 -12.55 -15.08
N PRO A 30 -2.41 -12.53 -15.51
CA PRO A 30 -1.68 -11.30 -15.80
C PRO A 30 -2.47 -10.40 -16.74
N SER A 31 -2.90 -9.24 -16.24
CA SER A 31 -3.69 -8.29 -17.02
C SER A 31 -2.90 -7.01 -17.27
N GLN A 32 -3.14 -6.38 -18.41
CA GLN A 32 -2.55 -5.08 -18.75
C GLN A 32 -3.25 -3.88 -18.10
N TRP A 33 -4.37 -4.10 -17.39
CA TRP A 33 -5.14 -3.03 -16.75
C TRP A 33 -5.05 -3.01 -15.22
N ILE A 34 -5.22 -4.15 -14.53
CA ILE A 34 -5.19 -4.24 -13.06
C ILE A 34 -4.07 -5.18 -12.53
N GLY A 35 -3.34 -4.76 -11.49
CA GLY A 35 -2.42 -5.62 -10.72
C GLY A 35 -0.98 -5.11 -10.56
N TYR A 36 -0.15 -5.86 -9.82
CA TYR A 36 1.26 -5.54 -9.57
C TYR A 36 2.10 -5.87 -10.80
N ARG A 37 2.36 -4.87 -11.64
CA ARG A 37 3.11 -5.02 -12.91
C ARG A 37 4.57 -4.71 -12.74
N THR A 38 5.38 -5.74 -12.55
CA THR A 38 6.82 -5.66 -12.73
C THR A 38 7.24 -6.71 -13.74
N ARG A 39 8.41 -6.52 -14.36
CA ARG A 39 8.91 -7.46 -15.37
C ARG A 39 8.96 -8.89 -14.84
N ARG A 40 9.24 -9.07 -13.54
CA ARG A 40 9.28 -10.38 -12.87
C ARG A 40 7.90 -10.95 -12.54
N SER A 41 6.92 -10.11 -12.17
CA SER A 41 5.58 -10.61 -11.85
C SER A 41 4.82 -11.09 -13.08
N MET A 42 5.11 -10.53 -14.25
CA MET A 42 4.44 -10.88 -15.51
C MET A 42 5.03 -12.09 -16.23
N GLN A 43 6.08 -12.73 -15.70
CA GLN A 43 6.75 -13.87 -16.36
C GLN A 43 5.93 -15.17 -16.35
N SER A 44 5.08 -15.36 -15.35
CA SER A 44 4.22 -16.53 -15.24
C SER A 44 3.00 -16.22 -14.37
N GLU A 45 1.92 -16.99 -14.54
CA GLU A 45 0.74 -16.85 -13.68
C GLU A 45 1.06 -17.13 -12.21
N GLN A 46 2.00 -18.04 -11.94
CA GLN A 46 2.46 -18.34 -10.58
C GLN A 46 3.23 -17.17 -9.96
N ALA A 47 4.11 -16.52 -10.72
CA ALA A 47 4.83 -15.32 -10.28
C ALA A 47 3.87 -14.15 -10.06
N TRP A 48 2.89 -13.99 -10.94
CA TRP A 48 1.83 -12.98 -10.83
C TRP A 48 0.98 -13.17 -9.57
N ALA A 49 0.44 -14.37 -9.35
CA ALA A 49 -0.37 -14.68 -8.17
C ALA A 49 0.44 -14.49 -6.87
N PHE A 50 1.72 -14.86 -6.90
CA PHE A 50 2.62 -14.64 -5.76
C PHE A 50 2.88 -13.16 -5.49
N ALA A 51 3.13 -12.36 -6.53
CA ALA A 51 3.32 -10.91 -6.42
C ALA A 51 2.09 -10.26 -5.82
N GLN A 52 0.92 -10.60 -6.34
CA GLN A 52 -0.35 -10.02 -5.93
C GLN A 52 -0.70 -10.36 -4.47
N ARG A 53 -0.46 -11.61 -4.04
CA ARG A 53 -0.62 -12.01 -2.63
C ARG A 53 0.37 -11.29 -1.71
N THR A 54 1.62 -11.17 -2.13
CA THR A 54 2.69 -10.58 -1.31
C THR A 54 2.49 -9.08 -1.16
N ALA A 55 2.30 -8.36 -2.27
CA ALA A 55 1.98 -6.94 -2.27
C ALA A 55 0.69 -6.65 -1.51
N GLY A 56 -0.38 -7.43 -1.78
CA GLY A 56 -1.66 -7.28 -1.08
C GLY A 56 -1.53 -7.46 0.44
N ARG A 57 -0.77 -8.47 0.89
CA ARG A 57 -0.49 -8.66 2.32
C ARG A 57 0.31 -7.49 2.92
N LEU A 58 1.34 -7.02 2.22
CA LEU A 58 2.14 -5.87 2.67
C LEU A 58 1.29 -4.60 2.78
N TRP A 59 0.43 -4.34 1.80
CA TRP A 59 -0.46 -3.18 1.78
C TRP A 59 -1.50 -3.24 2.89
N ILE A 60 -2.05 -4.41 3.21
CA ILE A 60 -2.96 -4.57 4.36
C ILE A 60 -2.25 -4.25 5.68
N ILE A 61 -1.06 -4.81 5.90
CA ILE A 61 -0.31 -4.60 7.15
C ILE A 61 0.14 -3.14 7.25
N ALA A 62 0.69 -2.59 6.18
CA ALA A 62 1.12 -1.19 6.13
C ALA A 62 -0.07 -0.24 6.33
N GLY A 63 -1.17 -0.46 5.60
CA GLY A 63 -2.40 0.33 5.73
C GLY A 63 -2.99 0.30 7.13
N ALA A 64 -3.04 -0.86 7.78
CA ALA A 64 -3.52 -0.98 9.16
C ALA A 64 -2.60 -0.26 10.17
N ALA A 65 -1.28 -0.40 10.03
CA ALA A 65 -0.32 0.31 10.89
C ALA A 65 -0.40 1.82 10.69
N MET A 66 -0.44 2.27 9.43
CA MET A 66 -0.59 3.67 9.06
C MET A 66 -1.90 4.25 9.59
N LEU A 67 -3.01 3.51 9.50
CA LEU A 67 -4.31 3.93 10.02
C LEU A 67 -4.27 4.12 11.53
N GLY A 68 -3.69 3.18 12.28
CA GLY A 68 -3.56 3.28 13.73
C GLY A 68 -2.72 4.49 14.15
N VAL A 69 -1.57 4.69 13.52
CA VAL A 69 -0.69 5.84 13.79
C VAL A 69 -1.37 7.17 13.42
N SER A 70 -2.00 7.23 12.24
CA SER A 70 -2.72 8.42 11.80
C SER A 70 -3.89 8.76 12.71
N ALA A 71 -4.66 7.77 13.18
CA ALA A 71 -5.77 7.99 14.10
C ALA A 71 -5.30 8.61 15.43
N VAL A 72 -4.23 8.06 16.03
CA VAL A 72 -3.64 8.59 17.27
C VAL A 72 -3.15 10.02 17.05
N LEU A 73 -2.39 10.27 15.99
CA LEU A 73 -1.83 11.59 15.73
C LEU A 73 -2.88 12.62 15.32
N CYS A 74 -3.98 12.22 14.65
CA CYS A 74 -5.10 13.12 14.37
C CYS A 74 -5.75 13.63 15.67
N VAL A 75 -5.85 12.80 16.71
CA VAL A 75 -6.37 13.24 18.02
C VAL A 75 -5.38 14.17 18.72
N LEU A 76 -4.09 13.78 18.78
CA LEU A 76 -3.06 14.54 19.49
C LEU A 76 -2.74 15.89 18.81
N LEU A 77 -2.73 15.92 17.47
CA LEU A 77 -2.31 17.08 16.68
C LEU A 77 -3.50 17.77 15.99
N TYR A 78 -4.72 17.55 16.47
CA TYR A 78 -5.94 18.06 15.81
C TYR A 78 -5.88 19.57 15.52
N GLN A 79 -5.33 20.35 16.45
CA GLN A 79 -5.21 21.80 16.30
C GLN A 79 -4.27 22.23 15.16
N TRP A 80 -3.31 21.38 14.80
CA TRP A 80 -2.24 21.61 13.82
C TRP A 80 -2.47 20.83 12.51
N MET A 81 -3.63 20.19 12.35
CA MET A 81 -3.91 19.29 11.22
C MET A 81 -3.79 19.92 9.84
N GLU A 82 -4.08 21.22 9.72
CA GLU A 82 -3.98 21.92 8.43
C GLU A 82 -2.54 21.99 7.91
N THR A 83 -1.54 22.10 8.80
CA THR A 83 -0.13 22.05 8.42
C THR A 83 0.39 20.61 8.38
N ALA A 84 -0.03 19.79 9.34
CA ALA A 84 0.48 18.44 9.49
C ALA A 84 0.07 17.50 8.34
N VAL A 85 -1.13 17.68 7.75
CA VAL A 85 -1.69 16.77 6.75
C VAL A 85 -0.76 16.54 5.54
N LEU A 86 -0.03 17.56 5.09
CA LEU A 86 0.92 17.41 3.98
C LEU A 86 2.02 16.39 4.34
N TYR A 87 2.57 16.47 5.54
CA TYR A 87 3.59 15.54 6.02
C TYR A 87 3.02 14.12 6.18
N PHE A 88 1.77 13.98 6.63
CA PHE A 88 1.08 12.69 6.66
C PHE A 88 1.00 12.07 5.28
N VAL A 89 0.50 12.81 4.30
CA VAL A 89 0.34 12.32 2.92
C VAL A 89 1.69 11.89 2.34
N LEU A 90 2.73 12.70 2.52
CA LEU A 90 4.08 12.39 2.04
C LEU A 90 4.66 11.13 2.70
N ALA A 91 4.53 11.02 4.03
CA ALA A 91 4.99 9.84 4.78
C ALA A 91 4.21 8.58 4.34
N GLN A 92 2.89 8.69 4.17
CA GLN A 92 2.04 7.58 3.75
C GLN A 92 2.36 7.12 2.32
N ALA A 93 2.62 8.06 1.41
CA ALA A 93 3.06 7.78 0.05
C ALA A 93 4.42 7.06 0.05
N ALA A 94 5.40 7.57 0.82
CA ALA A 94 6.73 6.96 0.93
C ALA A 94 6.67 5.52 1.49
N LEU A 95 5.87 5.28 2.54
CA LEU A 95 5.66 3.94 3.11
C LEU A 95 5.03 2.99 2.08
N THR A 96 4.02 3.45 1.35
CA THR A 96 3.34 2.64 0.32
C THR A 96 4.29 2.30 -0.82
N LEU A 97 5.07 3.28 -1.32
CA LEU A 97 6.09 3.05 -2.35
C LEU A 97 7.20 2.12 -1.86
N GLY A 98 7.57 2.18 -0.57
CA GLY A 98 8.53 1.28 0.05
C GLY A 98 8.12 -0.21 0.01
N THR A 99 6.84 -0.53 -0.17
CA THR A 99 6.38 -1.91 -0.34
C THR A 99 6.80 -2.52 -1.69
N VAL A 100 7.06 -1.70 -2.71
CA VAL A 100 7.47 -2.13 -4.06
C VAL A 100 8.84 -2.85 -4.04
N PRO A 101 9.94 -2.24 -3.55
CA PRO A 101 11.23 -2.93 -3.50
C PRO A 101 11.19 -4.16 -2.58
N LEU A 102 10.37 -4.18 -1.54
CA LEU A 102 10.17 -5.35 -0.68
C LEU A 102 9.51 -6.51 -1.44
N THR A 103 8.45 -6.21 -2.21
CA THR A 103 7.76 -7.19 -3.04
C THR A 103 8.70 -7.71 -4.15
N GLU A 104 9.47 -6.82 -4.79
CA GLU A 104 10.47 -7.21 -5.79
C GLU A 104 11.57 -8.11 -5.23
N ARG A 105 12.07 -7.81 -4.03
CA ARG A 105 13.05 -8.66 -3.34
C ARG A 105 12.45 -10.03 -3.03
N ALA A 106 11.19 -10.10 -2.60
CA ALA A 106 10.48 -11.35 -2.36
C ALA A 106 10.30 -12.16 -3.65
N LEU A 107 9.98 -11.50 -4.78
CA LEU A 107 9.92 -12.15 -6.09
C LEU A 107 11.27 -12.71 -6.50
N LYS A 108 12.33 -11.90 -6.44
CA LYS A 108 13.68 -12.32 -6.82
C LYS A 108 14.16 -13.53 -6.01
N ARG A 109 13.83 -13.58 -4.70
CA ARG A 109 14.18 -14.72 -3.85
C ARG A 109 13.45 -16.01 -4.24
N LYS A 110 12.20 -15.92 -4.70
CA LYS A 110 11.38 -17.09 -4.99
C LYS A 110 11.55 -17.62 -6.42
N PHE A 111 11.70 -16.73 -7.40
CA PHE A 111 11.73 -17.08 -8.83
C PHE A 111 13.10 -16.83 -9.48
N GLY A 112 14.10 -16.36 -8.74
CA GLY A 112 15.42 -16.05 -9.27
C GLY A 112 15.45 -14.80 -10.16
N SER A 113 16.63 -14.42 -10.63
CA SER A 113 16.80 -13.41 -11.68
C SER A 113 16.56 -14.07 -13.03
N VAL A 114 15.31 -14.11 -13.48
CA VAL A 114 15.02 -14.23 -14.91
C VAL A 114 15.13 -12.85 -15.54
#